data_AF-A0A381SMS7-F1
#
_entry.id   AF-A0A381SMS7-F1
#
_cell.length_a   1.000
_cell.length_b   1.000
_cell.length_c   1.000
_cell.angle_alpha   90.00
_cell.angle_beta   90.00
_cell.angle_gamma   90.00
#
_symmetry.space_group_name_H-M   'P 1'
#
loop_
_entity.id
_entity.type
_entity.pdbx_description
1 polymer ?
#
loop_
_entity_poly.entity_id
_entity_poly.type
_entity_poly.pdbx_seq_one_letter_code
_entity_poly.pdbx_strand_id
1 'polypeptide(L)' 'MSNRTKFYINGEWVEPSTSDTLDVINPATEQAIGPIAM' A
#
# COMPACT_ATOMS: atom_id res chain seq x y z
N MET A 1 -9.13 8.77 -4.79
CA MET A 1 -8.01 8.71 -3.84
C MET A 1 -7.69 7.25 -3.58
N SER A 2 -6.45 6.81 -3.79
CA SER A 2 -6.04 5.41 -3.60
C SER A 2 -5.53 5.24 -2.18
N ASN A 3 -6.26 4.49 -1.34
CA ASN A 3 -5.92 4.31 0.08
C ASN A 3 -4.82 3.27 0.36
N ARG A 4 -4.29 2.64 -0.69
CA ARG A 4 -3.32 1.53 -0.59
C ARG A 4 -2.02 1.90 0.15
N THR A 5 -1.67 3.19 0.17
CA THR A 5 -0.45 3.71 0.82
C THR A 5 -0.74 4.32 2.20
N LYS A 6 -1.87 3.98 2.82
CA LYS A 6 -2.26 4.42 4.16
C LYS A 6 -2.62 3.22 5.02
N PHE A 7 -2.48 3.35 6.33
CA PHE A 7 -2.95 2.36 7.28
C PHE A 7 -4.37 2.70 7.74
N TYR A 8 -5.20 1.67 7.97
CA TYR A 8 -6.51 1.87 8.57
C TYR A 8 -6.42 1.58 10.07
N ILE A 9 -6.40 2.64 10.88
CA ILE A 9 -6.16 2.57 12.32
C ILE A 9 -7.29 3.32 13.02
N ASN A 10 -7.95 2.68 13.97
CA ASN A 10 -9.03 3.28 14.77
C ASN A 10 -10.16 3.94 13.95
N GLY A 11 -10.55 3.33 12.82
CA GLY A 11 -11.65 3.82 12.00
C GLY A 11 -11.26 4.86 10.94
N GLU A 12 -9.99 5.23 10.84
CA GLU A 12 -9.50 6.28 9.95
C GLU A 12 -8.35 5.83 9.07
N TRP A 13 -8.19 6.48 7.92
CA TRP A 13 -7.02 6.32 7.06
C TRP A 13 -5.89 7.23 7.53
N VAL A 14 -4.84 6.63 8.07
CA VAL A 14 -3.69 7.30 8.69
C VAL A 14 -2.47 7.19 7.76
N GLU A 15 -1.72 8.30 7.62
CA GLU A 15 -0.46 8.29 6.88
C GLU A 15 0.60 7.45 7.61
N PRO A 16 1.43 6.67 6.88
CA PRO A 16 2.56 5.97 7.48
C PRO A 16 3.56 6.96 8.09
N SER A 17 4.30 6.51 9.10
CA SER A 17 5.37 7.31 9.72
C SER A 17 6.65 7.37 8.86
N THR A 18 6.78 6.48 7.89
CA THR A 18 7.87 6.45 6.90
C THR A 18 7.29 6.54 5.48
N SER A 19 8.17 6.72 4.50
CA SER A 19 7.81 6.68 3.08
C SER A 19 8.03 5.31 2.44
N ASP A 20 8.28 4.27 3.25
CA ASP A 20 8.59 2.95 2.74
C ASP A 20 7.36 2.30 2.12
N THR A 21 7.55 1.65 0.98
CA THR A 21 6.48 0.98 0.25
C THR A 21 6.96 -0.34 -0.33
N LEU A 22 6.01 -1.24 -0.59
CA LEU A 22 6.25 -2.52 -1.21
C LEU A 22 5.29 -2.74 -2.38
N ASP A 23 5.81 -3.15 -3.53
CA ASP A 23 5.01 -3.49 -4.70
C ASP A 23 4.24 -4.79 -4.49
N VAL A 24 2.93 -4.74 -4.76
CA VAL A 24 2.11 -5.95 -4.89
C VAL A 24 2.31 -6.51 -6.28
N ILE A 25 2.75 -7.76 -6.36
CA ILE A 25 3.01 -8.47 -7.62
C ILE A 25 1.81 -9.36 -7.96
N ASN A 26 1.35 -9.29 -9.21
CA ASN A 26 0.36 -10.23 -9.72
C ASN A 26 1.02 -11.59 -10.00
N PRO A 27 0.63 -12.68 -9.32
CA PRO A 27 1.27 -13.97 -9.50
C PRO A 27 1.03 -14.61 -10.88
N ALA A 28 0.01 -14.16 -11.64
CA ALA A 28 -0.29 -14.72 -12.96
C ALA A 28 0.60 -14.14 -14.08
N THR A 29 1.15 -12.94 -13.88
CA THR A 29 1.93 -12.21 -14.90
C THR A 29 3.29 -11.74 -14.41
N GLU A 30 3.57 -11.89 -13.12
CA GLU A 30 4.77 -11.39 -12.42
C GLU A 30 4.96 -9.86 -12.53
N GLN A 31 3.91 -9.11 -12.90
CA GLN A 31 3.94 -7.66 -13.01
C GLN A 31 3.42 -6.98 -11.74
N ALA A 32 3.98 -5.81 -11.41
CA ALA A 32 3.50 -4.97 -10.31
C ALA A 32 2.11 -4.38 -10.61
N ILE A 33 1.20 -4.46 -9.65
CA ILE A 33 -0.16 -3.87 -9.73
C ILE A 33 -0.32 -2.62 -8.84
N GLY A 34 0.73 -2.30 -8.08
CA GLY A 34 0.88 -1.07 -7.33
C GLY A 34 1.42 -1.28 -5.92
N PRO A 35 1.88 -0.21 -5.26
CA PRO A 35 2.50 -0.29 -3.95
C PRO A 35 1.49 -0.25 -2.78
N ILE A 36 1.92 -0.75 -1.63
CA ILE A 36 1.31 -0.55 -0.31
C ILE A 36 2.30 0.11 0.65
N ALA A 37 1.82 0.74 1.71
CA ALA A 37 2.66 1.29 2.79
C ALA A 37 3.29 0.16 3.64
N MET A 38 4.49 0.42 4.16
CA MET A 38 5.26 -0.46 5.05
C MET A 38 5.52 0.17 6.41
#